data_AF-A0A7Z9UXT7-F1
#
_entry.id   AF-A0A7Z9UXT7-F1
#
_cell.length_a   1.000
_cell.length_b   1.000
_cell.length_c   1.000
_cell.angle_alpha   90.00
_cell.angle_beta   90.00
_cell.angle_gamma   90.00
#
_symmetry.space_group_name_H-M   'P 1'
#
loop_
_entity.id
_entity.type
_entity.pdbx_description
1 polymer ?
#
loop_
_entity_poly.entity_id
_entity_poly.type
_entity_poly.pdbx_seq_one_letter_code
_entity_poly.pdbx_strand_id
1 'polypeptide(L)'
;MLVFKKNIYEQPSACHPENGTQQNLNAHDFIFRSLTTDREIFYGLQQLPEQEGQNHFKILFPHASRFGTISLLNTFSRTLLEGLVDMNQWYTMNAYHMTYLFDSLHGTFEDYSYSEPEQRNEICPELKGEAIDFDHFLENYFSGTAFLMDAERYNNIPPDEKVRLKLTVPCLFGVINRLIPAEEEVRLITNSETPYSS
;
A
#
# COMPACT_ATOMS: atom_id res chain seq x y z
N MET A 1 -11.26 8.66 4.01
CA MET A 1 -10.15 9.13 3.18
C MET A 1 -8.86 8.72 3.86
N LEU A 2 -7.96 8.08 3.12
CA LEU A 2 -6.67 7.61 3.65
C LEU A 2 -5.61 8.72 3.58
N VAL A 3 -4.80 8.84 4.63
CA VAL A 3 -3.69 9.79 4.67
C VAL A 3 -2.44 9.18 4.03
N PHE A 4 -1.95 9.87 3.01
CA PHE A 4 -0.71 9.63 2.27
C PHE A 4 0.20 10.86 2.39
N LYS A 5 1.40 10.79 1.81
CA LYS A 5 2.32 11.94 1.74
C LYS A 5 1.75 13.09 0.89
N LYS A 6 1.07 12.77 -0.20
CA LYS A 6 0.33 13.71 -1.06
C LYS A 6 -1.14 13.34 -1.09
N ASN A 7 -2.01 14.33 -1.26
CA ASN A 7 -3.46 14.10 -1.30
C ASN A 7 -3.86 13.34 -2.57
N ILE A 8 -4.21 12.05 -2.42
CA ILE A 8 -4.67 11.21 -3.54
C ILE A 8 -6.08 11.57 -4.03
N TYR A 9 -6.84 12.34 -3.26
CA TYR A 9 -8.22 12.72 -3.57
C TYR A 9 -8.32 14.01 -4.38
N GLU A 10 -7.22 14.75 -4.50
CA GLU A 10 -7.15 15.92 -5.37
C GLU A 10 -7.00 15.48 -6.82
N GLN A 11 -7.77 16.12 -7.71
CA GLN A 11 -7.59 15.96 -9.15
C GLN A 11 -6.16 16.39 -9.50
N PRO A 12 -5.45 15.65 -10.38
CA PRO A 12 -4.15 16.08 -10.88
C PRO A 12 -4.29 17.48 -11.47
N SER A 13 -3.78 18.49 -10.75
CA SER A 13 -3.79 19.85 -11.26
C SER A 13 -2.90 19.87 -12.50
N ALA A 14 -3.48 20.30 -13.63
CA ALA A 14 -2.76 20.40 -14.89
C ALA A 14 -1.47 21.22 -14.67
N CYS A 15 -0.31 20.64 -14.97
CA CYS A 15 1.01 21.28 -14.92
C CYS A 15 1.51 21.75 -13.54
N HIS A 16 1.65 20.86 -12.55
CA HIS A 16 2.68 21.09 -11.52
C HIS A 16 4.02 20.47 -11.94
N PRO A 17 5.11 21.24 -11.99
CA PRO A 17 6.43 20.75 -12.41
C PRO A 17 7.00 19.65 -11.49
N GLU A 18 6.43 19.48 -10.29
CA GLU A 18 6.76 18.39 -9.36
C GLU A 18 6.08 17.05 -9.68
N ASN A 19 5.16 16.98 -10.65
CA ASN A 19 4.42 15.76 -10.96
C ASN A 19 5.25 14.71 -11.74
N GLY A 20 6.51 15.00 -12.06
CA GLY A 20 7.39 14.10 -12.81
C GLY A 20 6.84 13.77 -14.20
N THR A 21 7.37 12.70 -14.79
CA THR A 21 7.10 12.28 -16.16
C THR A 21 5.76 11.55 -16.35
N GLN A 22 5.16 11.00 -15.28
CA GLN A 22 3.94 10.20 -15.39
C GLN A 22 2.71 10.95 -14.84
N GLN A 23 2.27 11.98 -15.58
CA GLN A 23 1.18 12.87 -15.17
C GLN A 23 -0.23 12.24 -15.22
N ASN A 24 -0.35 11.03 -15.77
CA ASN A 24 -1.64 10.42 -16.10
C ASN A 24 -2.12 9.37 -15.09
N LEU A 25 -1.25 8.82 -14.23
CA LEU A 25 -1.66 7.81 -13.26
C LEU A 25 -2.47 8.47 -12.13
N ASN A 26 -3.76 8.15 -12.05
CA ASN A 26 -4.57 8.56 -10.92
C ASN A 26 -4.27 7.66 -9.72
N ALA A 27 -3.67 8.25 -8.67
CA ALA A 27 -3.25 7.49 -7.50
C ALA A 27 -4.40 6.87 -6.71
N HIS A 28 -5.50 7.60 -6.55
CA HIS A 28 -6.69 7.07 -5.91
C HIS A 28 -7.25 5.87 -6.67
N ASP A 29 -7.37 5.98 -8.00
CA ASP A 29 -7.93 4.90 -8.81
C ASP A 29 -7.00 3.68 -8.86
N PHE A 30 -5.69 3.90 -8.89
CA PHE A 30 -4.70 2.81 -8.82
C PHE A 30 -4.84 2.04 -7.51
N ILE A 31 -4.89 2.74 -6.37
CA ILE A 31 -5.11 2.11 -5.05
C ILE A 31 -6.47 1.41 -4.99
N PHE A 32 -7.52 2.05 -5.49
CA PHE A 32 -8.87 1.47 -5.50
C PHE A 32 -8.92 0.16 -6.28
N ARG A 33 -8.29 0.12 -7.46
CA ARG A 33 -8.20 -1.10 -8.28
C ARG A 33 -7.44 -2.20 -7.57
N SER A 34 -6.25 -1.92 -7.04
CA SER A 34 -5.45 -2.91 -6.30
C SER A 34 -6.23 -3.52 -5.13
N LEU A 35 -6.87 -2.70 -4.31
CA LEU A 35 -7.66 -3.18 -3.18
C LEU A 35 -8.92 -3.94 -3.61
N THR A 36 -9.51 -3.61 -4.77
CA THR A 36 -10.65 -4.32 -5.33
C THR A 36 -10.24 -5.69 -5.87
N THR A 37 -9.16 -5.77 -6.63
CA THR A 37 -8.58 -7.04 -7.13
C THR A 37 -8.23 -7.97 -5.97
N ASP A 38 -7.68 -7.42 -4.88
CA ASP A 38 -7.38 -8.21 -3.69
C ASP A 38 -8.61 -8.89 -3.08
N ARG A 39 -9.81 -8.32 -3.24
CA ARG A 39 -11.06 -8.97 -2.78
C ARG A 39 -11.27 -10.31 -3.48
N GLU A 40 -11.03 -10.34 -4.79
CA GLU A 40 -11.15 -11.53 -5.62
C GLU A 40 -10.04 -12.53 -5.31
N ILE A 41 -8.81 -12.04 -5.09
CA ILE A 41 -7.68 -12.86 -4.65
C ILE A 41 -8.00 -13.57 -3.33
N PHE A 42 -8.46 -12.85 -2.30
CA PHE A 42 -8.80 -13.47 -1.02
C PHE A 42 -9.94 -14.46 -1.13
N TYR A 43 -10.94 -14.19 -1.97
CA TYR A 43 -11.99 -15.15 -2.25
C TYR A 43 -11.43 -16.43 -2.90
N GLY A 44 -10.56 -16.29 -3.91
CA GLY A 44 -9.91 -17.40 -4.59
C GLY A 44 -9.02 -18.24 -3.66
N LEU A 45 -8.21 -17.58 -2.83
CA LEU A 45 -7.35 -18.24 -1.84
C LEU A 45 -8.14 -19.11 -0.84
N GLN A 46 -9.37 -18.71 -0.49
CA GLN A 46 -10.24 -19.48 0.39
C GLN A 46 -10.85 -20.73 -0.26
N GLN A 47 -10.88 -20.80 -1.60
CA GLN A 47 -11.37 -21.98 -2.32
C GLN A 47 -10.30 -23.06 -2.51
N LEU A 48 -9.03 -22.71 -2.31
CA LEU A 48 -7.91 -23.63 -2.47
C LEU A 48 -7.71 -24.52 -1.23
N PRO A 49 -7.12 -25.71 -1.39
CA PRO A 49 -6.61 -26.47 -0.26
C PRO A 49 -5.66 -25.62 0.59
N GLU A 50 -5.74 -25.76 1.92
CA GLU A 50 -5.05 -24.86 2.88
C GLU A 50 -3.57 -24.64 2.54
N GLN A 51 -2.82 -25.72 2.28
CA GLN A 51 -1.39 -25.62 2.00
C GLN A 51 -1.10 -24.90 0.67
N GLU A 52 -1.92 -25.12 -0.35
CA GLU A 52 -1.80 -24.44 -1.64
C GLU A 52 -2.15 -22.96 -1.52
N GLY A 53 -3.26 -22.64 -0.84
CA GLY A 53 -3.66 -21.27 -0.54
C GLY A 53 -2.59 -20.51 0.24
N GLN A 54 -1.94 -21.14 1.22
CA GLN A 54 -0.84 -20.52 1.98
C GLN A 54 0.42 -20.28 1.12
N ASN A 55 0.71 -21.15 0.15
CA ASN A 55 1.84 -20.96 -0.75
C ASN A 55 1.57 -19.80 -1.72
N HIS A 56 0.38 -19.76 -2.35
CA HIS A 56 -0.01 -18.66 -3.23
C HIS A 56 -0.07 -17.33 -2.47
N PHE A 57 -0.61 -17.33 -1.24
CA PHE A 57 -0.66 -16.16 -0.39
C PHE A 57 0.73 -15.54 -0.14
N LYS A 58 1.76 -16.35 0.12
CA LYS A 58 3.13 -15.86 0.33
C LYS A 58 3.79 -15.32 -0.93
N ILE A 59 3.38 -15.79 -2.11
CA ILE A 59 3.86 -15.28 -3.39
C ILE A 59 3.21 -13.93 -3.70
N LEU A 60 1.89 -13.83 -3.50
CA LEU A 60 1.11 -12.62 -3.77
C LEU A 60 1.39 -11.48 -2.77
N PHE A 61 1.66 -11.81 -1.50
CA PHE A 61 1.92 -10.85 -0.44
C PHE A 61 3.25 -11.14 0.27
N PRO A 62 4.40 -10.99 -0.41
CA PRO A 62 5.69 -11.45 0.08
C PRO A 62 6.18 -10.75 1.35
N HIS A 63 5.76 -9.50 1.58
CA HIS A 63 6.16 -8.74 2.77
C HIS A 63 5.12 -8.89 3.87
N ALA A 64 3.85 -8.71 3.57
CA ALA A 64 2.78 -8.70 4.55
C ALA A 64 2.42 -10.11 5.07
N SER A 65 2.67 -11.17 4.29
CA SER A 65 2.57 -12.56 4.78
C SER A 65 3.58 -12.90 5.87
N ARG A 66 4.62 -12.08 6.09
CA ARG A 66 5.62 -12.31 7.14
C ARG A 66 5.08 -12.05 8.54
N PHE A 67 4.07 -11.20 8.69
CA PHE A 67 3.43 -10.89 9.97
C PHE A 67 1.94 -11.25 10.00
N GLY A 68 1.36 -11.64 8.87
CA GLY A 68 -0.08 -11.78 8.72
C GLY A 68 -0.53 -13.08 8.09
N THR A 69 -1.79 -13.41 8.33
CA THR A 69 -2.49 -14.53 7.72
C THR A 69 -3.41 -14.04 6.60
N ILE A 70 -3.91 -14.96 5.78
CA ILE A 70 -4.94 -14.67 4.76
C ILE A 70 -6.12 -13.91 5.39
N SER A 71 -6.60 -14.33 6.55
CA SER A 71 -7.71 -13.66 7.23
C SER A 71 -7.36 -12.24 7.68
N LEU A 72 -6.13 -12.03 8.17
CA LEU A 72 -5.70 -10.71 8.63
C LEU A 72 -5.56 -9.73 7.46
N LEU A 73 -4.91 -10.14 6.38
CA LEU A 73 -4.73 -9.29 5.20
C LEU A 73 -6.06 -9.03 4.48
N ASN A 74 -6.98 -10.00 4.48
CA ASN A 74 -8.35 -9.77 4.04
C ASN A 74 -9.07 -8.69 4.88
N THR A 75 -8.77 -8.59 6.19
CA THR A 75 -9.26 -7.48 7.02
C THR A 75 -8.62 -6.15 6.61
N PHE A 76 -7.30 -6.11 6.40
CA PHE A 76 -6.63 -4.89 5.92
C PHE A 76 -7.20 -4.40 4.58
N SER A 77 -7.40 -5.31 3.62
CA SER A 77 -8.06 -5.04 2.34
C SER A 77 -9.40 -4.32 2.53
N ARG A 78 -10.28 -4.86 3.39
CA ARG A 78 -11.60 -4.28 3.67
C ARG A 78 -11.49 -2.91 4.32
N THR A 79 -10.73 -2.82 5.41
CA THR A 79 -10.63 -1.59 6.19
C THR A 79 -9.98 -0.48 5.38
N LEU A 80 -8.98 -0.78 4.55
CA LEU A 80 -8.38 0.20 3.65
C LEU A 80 -9.34 0.61 2.54
N LEU A 81 -10.10 -0.32 1.95
CA LEU A 81 -11.09 0.02 0.94
C LEU A 81 -12.21 0.90 1.51
N GLU A 82 -12.74 0.56 2.70
CA GLU A 82 -13.70 1.36 3.45
C GLU A 82 -13.14 2.76 3.75
N GLY A 83 -11.91 2.82 4.28
CA GLY A 83 -11.21 4.07 4.53
C GLY A 83 -10.90 4.88 3.26
N LEU A 84 -10.71 4.22 2.12
CA LEU A 84 -10.46 4.87 0.84
C LEU A 84 -11.71 5.60 0.34
N VAL A 85 -12.88 4.96 0.45
CA VAL A 85 -14.16 5.50 -0.07
C VAL A 85 -14.93 6.42 0.89
N ASP A 86 -14.58 6.43 2.19
CA ASP A 86 -15.23 7.30 3.16
C ASP A 86 -14.80 8.77 3.00
N MET A 87 -15.59 9.58 2.29
CA MET A 87 -15.27 10.98 2.02
C MET A 87 -15.44 11.93 3.23
N ASN A 88 -15.86 11.44 4.40
CA ASN A 88 -16.19 12.29 5.55
C ASN A 88 -15.13 12.28 6.65
N GLN A 89 -14.25 11.28 6.65
CA GLN A 89 -13.29 11.06 7.74
C GLN A 89 -11.89 10.78 7.20
N TRP A 90 -10.87 11.40 7.78
CA TRP A 90 -9.47 11.09 7.48
C TRP A 90 -8.97 9.95 8.37
N TYR A 91 -8.17 9.05 7.81
CA TYR A 91 -7.62 7.88 8.51
C TYR A 91 -6.12 7.77 8.32
N THR A 92 -5.39 7.64 9.43
CA THR A 92 -3.95 7.41 9.43
C THR A 92 -3.65 5.91 9.38
N MET A 93 -2.72 5.55 8.50
CA MET A 93 -2.20 4.18 8.36
C MET A 93 -0.88 4.04 9.14
N ASN A 94 -0.69 2.89 9.78
CA ASN A 94 0.60 2.50 10.38
C ASN A 94 1.44 1.66 9.39
N ALA A 95 2.61 1.20 9.82
CA ALA A 95 3.50 0.40 8.98
C ALA A 95 2.88 -0.92 8.49
N TYR A 96 1.98 -1.57 9.25
CA TYR A 96 1.32 -2.81 8.83
C TYR A 96 0.42 -2.57 7.61
N HIS A 97 -0.43 -1.54 7.69
CA HIS A 97 -1.29 -1.11 6.59
C HIS A 97 -0.47 -0.75 5.35
N MET A 98 0.59 0.05 5.51
CA MET A 98 1.46 0.46 4.41
C MET A 98 2.20 -0.72 3.76
N THR A 99 2.59 -1.73 4.54
CA THR A 99 3.28 -2.92 4.00
C THR A 99 2.33 -3.79 3.19
N TYR A 100 1.10 -4.00 3.69
CA TYR A 100 0.08 -4.70 2.91
C TYR A 100 -0.27 -3.94 1.63
N LEU A 101 -0.48 -2.63 1.73
CA LEU A 101 -0.78 -1.79 0.57
C LEU A 101 0.36 -1.80 -0.46
N PHE A 102 1.62 -1.82 -0.01
CA PHE A 102 2.78 -1.96 -0.89
C PHE A 102 2.71 -3.25 -1.72
N ASP A 103 2.47 -4.40 -1.09
CA ASP A 103 2.35 -5.69 -1.79
C ASP A 103 1.19 -5.66 -2.80
N SER A 104 0.04 -5.15 -2.40
CA SER A 104 -1.17 -5.02 -3.25
C SER A 104 -0.90 -4.19 -4.52
N LEU A 105 -0.29 -3.01 -4.33
CA LEU A 105 0.06 -2.12 -5.43
C LEU A 105 1.15 -2.71 -6.32
N HIS A 106 2.15 -3.37 -5.74
CA HIS A 106 3.22 -4.02 -6.49
C HIS A 106 2.68 -5.15 -7.37
N GLY A 107 1.76 -5.97 -6.86
CA GLY A 107 1.10 -7.01 -7.65
C GLY A 107 0.35 -6.43 -8.85
N THR A 108 -0.42 -5.36 -8.64
CA THR A 108 -1.12 -4.67 -9.74
C THR A 108 -0.15 -4.06 -10.75
N PHE A 109 0.96 -3.50 -10.27
CA PHE A 109 2.04 -2.97 -11.11
C PHE A 109 2.72 -4.06 -11.95
N GLU A 110 3.01 -5.23 -11.36
CA GLU A 110 3.61 -6.35 -12.08
C GLU A 110 2.65 -6.89 -13.15
N ASP A 111 1.39 -7.12 -12.78
CA ASP A 111 0.35 -7.55 -13.71
C ASP A 111 0.25 -6.58 -14.90
N TYR A 112 0.20 -5.27 -14.63
CA TYR A 112 0.19 -4.24 -15.67
C TYR A 112 1.45 -4.29 -16.55
N SER A 113 2.63 -4.37 -15.92
CA SER A 113 3.92 -4.27 -16.60
C SER A 113 4.20 -5.46 -17.50
N TYR A 114 3.74 -6.66 -17.12
CA TYR A 114 3.89 -7.88 -17.92
C TYR A 114 2.72 -8.14 -18.89
N SER A 115 1.64 -7.38 -18.80
CA SER A 115 0.52 -7.42 -19.75
C SER A 115 0.83 -6.79 -21.11
N GLU A 116 0.16 -7.31 -22.14
CA GLU A 116 0.15 -6.72 -23.49
C GLU A 116 -0.58 -5.35 -23.50
N PRO A 117 -0.31 -4.46 -24.47
CA PRO A 117 -0.89 -3.11 -24.50
C PRO A 117 -2.43 -3.07 -24.41
N GLU A 118 -3.13 -4.05 -24.99
CA GLU A 118 -4.60 -4.13 -24.93
C GLU A 118 -5.07 -4.40 -23.49
N GLN A 119 -4.46 -5.35 -22.80
CA GLN A 119 -4.74 -5.67 -21.40
C GLN A 119 -4.36 -4.51 -20.46
N ARG A 120 -3.25 -3.81 -20.74
CA ARG A 120 -2.89 -2.59 -20.01
C ARG A 120 -3.98 -1.54 -20.08
N ASN A 121 -4.64 -1.38 -21.23
CA ASN A 121 -5.75 -0.45 -21.36
C ASN A 121 -7.00 -0.89 -20.59
N GLU A 122 -7.17 -2.18 -20.32
CA GLU A 122 -8.23 -2.69 -19.45
C GLU A 122 -7.92 -2.41 -17.97
N ILE A 123 -6.66 -2.54 -17.56
CA ILE A 123 -6.22 -2.35 -16.16
C ILE A 123 -6.12 -0.86 -15.80
N CYS A 124 -5.43 -0.05 -16.63
CA CYS A 124 -5.26 1.39 -16.44
C CYS A 124 -5.52 2.14 -17.76
N PRO A 125 -6.79 2.35 -18.15
CA PRO A 125 -7.13 3.03 -19.41
C PRO A 125 -6.58 4.45 -19.50
N GLU A 126 -6.43 5.15 -18.38
CA GLU A 126 -5.88 6.51 -18.30
C GLU A 126 -4.43 6.59 -18.77
N LEU A 127 -3.68 5.48 -18.69
CA LEU A 127 -2.28 5.40 -19.13
C LEU A 127 -2.12 5.11 -20.61
N LYS A 128 -3.18 4.71 -21.33
CA LYS A 128 -3.13 4.40 -22.77
C LYS A 128 -1.99 3.44 -23.15
N GLY A 129 -1.67 2.50 -22.25
CA GLY A 129 -0.61 1.49 -22.41
C GLY A 129 0.80 1.94 -22.01
N GLU A 130 0.99 3.18 -21.52
CA GLU A 130 2.26 3.68 -21.01
C GLU A 130 2.71 2.95 -19.73
N ALA A 131 4.01 2.75 -19.57
CA ALA A 131 4.55 2.09 -18.38
C ALA A 131 4.25 2.86 -17.08
N ILE A 132 4.11 2.12 -15.98
CA ILE A 132 4.03 2.67 -14.63
C ILE A 132 5.44 2.87 -14.07
N ASP A 133 5.74 4.09 -13.62
CA ASP A 133 6.89 4.42 -12.80
C ASP A 133 6.51 4.22 -11.33
N PHE A 134 6.66 2.97 -10.86
CA PHE A 134 6.27 2.59 -9.51
C PHE A 134 7.14 3.25 -8.44
N ASP A 135 8.43 3.48 -8.73
CA ASP A 135 9.34 4.18 -7.82
C ASP A 135 8.89 5.63 -7.62
N HIS A 136 8.55 6.34 -8.69
CA HIS A 136 7.97 7.68 -8.61
C HIS A 136 6.64 7.69 -7.84
N PHE A 137 5.79 6.68 -8.02
CA PHE A 137 4.56 6.55 -7.23
C PHE A 137 4.85 6.47 -5.72
N LEU A 138 5.77 5.58 -5.33
CA LEU A 138 6.15 5.40 -3.93
C LEU A 138 6.77 6.68 -3.36
N GLU A 139 7.66 7.36 -4.08
CA GLU A 139 8.29 8.60 -3.63
C GLU A 139 7.27 9.74 -3.39
N ASN A 140 6.19 9.77 -4.18
CA ASN A 140 5.17 10.81 -4.07
C ASN A 140 4.14 10.54 -2.97
N TYR A 141 3.73 9.28 -2.79
CA TYR A 141 2.59 8.95 -1.93
C TYR A 141 2.97 8.24 -0.63
N PHE A 142 4.08 7.51 -0.58
CA PHE A 142 4.53 6.84 0.65
C PHE A 142 5.44 7.77 1.46
N SER A 143 5.25 7.81 2.79
CA SER A 143 6.17 8.52 3.69
C SER A 143 7.54 7.84 3.77
N GLY A 144 7.65 6.59 3.32
CA GLY A 144 8.86 5.80 3.17
C GLY A 144 8.57 4.30 3.09
N THR A 145 9.55 3.52 2.64
CA THR A 145 9.47 2.05 2.51
C THR A 145 10.34 1.34 3.54
N ALA A 146 10.55 1.97 4.69
CA ALA A 146 11.39 1.43 5.77
C ALA A 146 10.96 0.05 6.26
N PHE A 147 9.70 -0.33 6.05
CA PHE A 147 9.17 -1.67 6.35
C PHE A 147 9.79 -2.79 5.50
N LEU A 148 10.47 -2.45 4.39
CA LEU A 148 11.26 -3.38 3.57
C LEU A 148 12.66 -3.63 4.14
N MET A 149 13.05 -2.92 5.20
CA MET A 149 14.39 -3.03 5.79
C MET A 149 14.59 -4.39 6.46
N ASP A 150 15.82 -4.90 6.37
CA ASP A 150 16.24 -6.06 7.15
C ASP A 150 16.20 -5.79 8.67
N ALA A 151 15.81 -6.81 9.43
CA ALA A 151 15.61 -6.69 10.88
C ALA A 151 16.93 -6.51 11.64
N GLU A 152 17.98 -7.23 11.26
CA GLU A 152 19.30 -7.07 11.88
C GLU A 152 19.82 -5.67 11.62
N ARG A 153 19.72 -5.18 10.38
CA ARG A 153 20.09 -3.80 10.04
C ARG A 153 19.31 -2.80 10.89
N TYR A 154 17.98 -2.89 10.93
CA TYR A 154 17.15 -1.95 11.69
C TYR A 154 17.45 -1.96 13.19
N ASN A 155 17.62 -3.15 13.77
CA ASN A 155 17.84 -3.30 15.20
C ASN A 155 19.22 -2.76 15.64
N ASN A 156 20.21 -2.75 14.73
CA ASN A 156 21.54 -2.21 14.98
C ASN A 156 21.66 -0.69 14.78
N ILE A 157 20.64 0.00 14.26
CA ILE A 157 20.65 1.47 14.13
C ILE A 157 20.40 2.11 15.51
N PRO A 158 21.29 3.00 15.99
CA PRO A 158 21.10 3.76 17.22
C PRO A 158 19.80 4.61 17.24
N PRO A 159 19.17 4.84 18.41
CA PRO A 159 17.91 5.58 18.49
C PRO A 159 17.94 6.99 17.86
N ASP A 160 19.01 7.74 18.07
CA ASP A 160 19.22 9.08 17.50
C ASP A 160 19.31 9.04 15.97
N GLU A 161 19.97 8.02 15.43
CA GLU A 161 20.04 7.81 14.00
C GLU A 161 18.69 7.39 13.40
N LYS A 162 17.88 6.57 14.10
CA LYS A 162 16.51 6.24 13.68
C LYS A 162 15.64 7.48 13.51
N VAL A 163 15.74 8.45 14.44
CA VAL A 163 15.03 9.73 14.34
C VAL A 163 15.51 10.51 13.12
N ARG A 164 16.83 10.62 12.91
CA ARG A 164 17.41 11.32 11.74
C ARG A 164 16.96 10.71 10.42
N LEU A 165 16.87 9.39 10.35
CA LEU A 165 16.43 8.64 9.16
C LEU A 165 14.90 8.56 9.01
N LYS A 166 14.13 9.23 9.87
CA LYS A 166 12.66 9.20 9.89
C LYS A 166 12.08 7.79 10.02
N LEU A 167 12.78 6.92 10.74
CA LEU A 167 12.38 5.53 11.03
C LEU A 167 11.47 5.41 12.26
N THR A 168 10.63 6.43 12.48
CA THR A 168 9.74 6.57 13.62
C THR A 168 8.27 6.36 13.24
N VAL A 169 8.02 5.72 12.08
CA VAL A 169 6.68 5.38 11.61
C VAL A 169 6.02 4.43 12.64
N PRO A 170 4.74 4.65 13.02
CA PRO A 170 4.04 3.77 13.95
C PRO A 170 4.09 2.31 13.51
N CYS A 171 4.30 1.41 14.48
CA CYS A 171 4.36 -0.05 14.29
C CYS A 171 5.52 -0.56 13.41
N LEU A 172 6.47 0.29 12.99
CA LEU A 172 7.57 -0.10 12.10
C LEU A 172 8.44 -1.23 12.66
N PHE A 173 8.76 -1.17 13.97
CA PHE A 173 9.50 -2.24 14.64
C PHE A 173 8.79 -3.59 14.53
N GLY A 174 7.46 -3.61 14.70
CA GLY A 174 6.66 -4.82 14.65
C GLY A 174 6.67 -5.46 13.26
N VAL A 175 6.47 -4.66 12.21
CA VAL A 175 6.56 -5.12 10.83
C VAL A 175 7.94 -5.72 10.51
N ILE A 176 9.00 -4.97 10.80
CA ILE A 176 10.38 -5.39 10.48
C ILE A 176 10.73 -6.69 11.21
N ASN A 177 10.35 -6.81 12.48
CA ASN A 177 10.57 -8.00 13.31
C ASN A 177 9.48 -9.07 13.17
N ARG A 178 8.59 -8.95 12.17
CA ARG A 178 7.58 -9.96 11.81
C ARG A 178 6.60 -10.28 12.94
N LEU A 179 6.30 -9.29 13.77
CA LEU A 179 5.34 -9.44 14.87
C LEU A 179 3.92 -9.32 14.31
N ILE A 180 3.02 -10.18 14.78
CA ILE A 180 1.60 -10.10 14.45
C ILE A 180 1.03 -8.82 15.08
N PRO A 181 0.29 -7.98 14.33
CA PRO A 181 -0.28 -6.75 14.88
C PRO A 181 -1.29 -7.04 15.99
N ALA A 182 -1.31 -6.18 17.01
CA ALA A 182 -2.37 -6.15 18.00
C ALA A 182 -3.69 -5.62 17.40
N GLU A 183 -4.81 -5.84 18.08
CA GLU A 183 -6.14 -5.49 17.56
C GLU A 183 -6.27 -4.00 17.22
N GLU A 184 -5.69 -3.13 18.04
CA GLU A 184 -5.62 -1.69 17.83
C GLU A 184 -4.75 -1.31 16.62
N GLU A 185 -3.72 -2.10 16.29
CA GLU A 185 -2.84 -1.87 15.15
C GLU A 185 -3.46 -2.34 13.83
N VAL A 186 -4.50 -3.19 13.90
CA VAL A 186 -5.28 -3.63 12.73
C VAL A 186 -6.28 -2.57 12.28
N ARG A 187 -6.69 -1.67 13.17
CA ARG A 187 -7.70 -0.65 12.88
C ARG A 187 -7.06 0.62 12.33
N LEU A 188 -7.79 1.30 11.44
CA LEU A 188 -7.43 2.65 11.03
C LEU A 188 -7.70 3.65 12.16
N ILE A 189 -6.77 4.58 12.35
CA ILE A 189 -6.90 5.64 13.36
C ILE A 189 -7.53 6.86 12.71
N THR A 190 -8.65 7.33 13.25
CA THR A 190 -9.29 8.56 12.80
C THR A 190 -8.41 9.77 13.08
N ASN A 191 -8.24 10.62 12.07
CA ASN A 191 -7.57 11.90 12.21
C ASN A 191 -8.61 12.99 12.48
N SER A 192 -8.43 13.74 13.57
CA SER A 192 -9.30 14.87 13.93
C SER A 192 -9.00 16.13 13.12
N GLU A 193 -7.81 16.20 12.51
CA GLU A 193 -7.35 17.34 11.73
C GLU A 193 -7.37 17.01 10.23
N THR A 194 -7.54 18.04 9.39
CA THR A 194 -7.44 17.89 7.94
C THR A 194 -5.96 17.88 7.53
N PRO A 195 -5.43 16.76 7.03
CA PRO A 195 -3.98 16.53 6.88
C PRO A 195 -3.30 17.38 5.79
N TYR A 196 -4.07 17.93 4.86
CA TYR A 196 -3.55 18.68 3.70
C TYR A 196 -3.98 20.16 3.69
N SER A 197 -4.49 20.66 4.82
CA SER A 197 -4.82 22.08 4.94
C SER A 197 -3.53 22.88 5.19
N SER A 198 -3.00 23.45 4.10
CA SER A 198 -1.99 24.53 4.14
C SER A 198 -2.57 25.79 3.52
#